data_AF-A0AA39VRF5-F1
#
_entry.id   AF-A0AA39VRF5-F1
#
_cell.length_a   1.000
_cell.length_b   1.000
_cell.length_c   1.000
_cell.angle_alpha   90.00
_cell.angle_beta   90.00
_cell.angle_gamma   90.00
#
_symmetry.space_group_name_H-M   'P 1'
#
loop_
_entity.id
_entity.type
_entity.pdbx_description
1 polymer ?
#
loop_
_entity_poly.entity_id
_entity_poly.type
_entity_poly.pdbx_seq_one_letter_code
_entity_poly.pdbx_strand_id
1 'polypeptide(L)'
;MFMLRNLIPLLSISLFVTTVDCKSPLLGIHPLDENYFSAEVIKCKDGSKSFTRDRLNDNFCDCIDGTDEPGTSACPAAKFYCRNIGSTPQFIFSSRVNDRICDCCDGSDEYDNSIRCPNTCVMGGNLEYKIGSHVSTISNLDSIDAKETKNGVNLEDLIEKLKGLKMVLILQVVLFTICFLVSPNVLDFF
;
A
#
# COMPACT_ATOMS: atom_id res chain seq x y z
N MET A 1 44.79 44.99 6.07
CA MET A 1 45.00 44.04 4.96
C MET A 1 44.89 42.63 5.56
N PHE A 2 43.86 41.87 5.15
CA PHE A 2 43.51 40.46 5.48
C PHE A 2 43.26 40.12 6.97
N MET A 3 42.00 39.87 7.41
CA MET A 3 41.17 38.65 7.29
C MET A 3 41.75 37.42 8.01
N LEU A 4 41.09 36.99 9.10
CA LEU A 4 40.68 35.60 9.42
C LEU A 4 40.06 35.61 10.85
N ARG A 5 39.06 34.83 11.26
CA ARG A 5 37.91 34.12 10.66
C ARG A 5 37.22 33.46 11.86
N ASN A 6 35.95 33.81 12.10
CA ASN A 6 34.87 33.00 12.65
C ASN A 6 35.22 31.80 13.55
N LEU A 7 34.86 31.86 14.83
CA LEU A 7 34.43 30.70 15.61
C LEU A 7 32.96 30.89 16.00
N ILE A 8 32.06 30.31 15.22
CA ILE A 8 30.66 30.05 15.62
C ILE A 8 30.53 28.52 15.58
N PRO A 9 30.10 27.87 16.66
CA PRO A 9 29.96 26.42 16.65
C PRO A 9 28.84 26.04 15.68
N LEU A 10 29.15 25.18 14.73
CA LEU A 10 28.17 24.47 13.91
C LEU A 10 27.36 23.56 14.85
N LEU A 11 26.20 24.05 15.28
CA LEU A 11 25.17 23.21 15.87
C LEU A 11 24.59 22.37 14.72
N SER A 12 25.09 21.15 14.55
CA SER A 12 24.49 20.16 13.68
C SER A 12 23.12 19.78 14.27
N ILE A 13 22.08 20.48 13.83
CA ILE A 13 20.70 20.07 14.02
C ILE A 13 20.53 18.80 13.18
N SER A 14 20.68 17.64 13.82
CA SER A 14 20.28 16.36 13.25
C SER A 14 18.76 16.37 13.15
N LEU A 15 18.23 16.63 11.95
CA LEU A 15 16.83 16.37 11.63
C LEU A 15 16.60 14.86 11.77
N PHE A 16 16.14 14.42 12.94
CA PHE A 16 15.59 13.08 13.11
C PHE A 16 14.27 13.04 12.35
N VAL A 17 14.32 12.65 11.08
CA VAL A 17 13.13 12.23 10.34
C VAL A 17 12.71 10.90 10.95
N THR A 18 11.73 10.93 11.86
CA THR A 18 11.04 9.72 12.28
C THR A 18 10.16 9.27 11.13
N THR A 19 10.56 8.20 10.44
CA THR A 19 9.70 7.54 9.46
C THR A 19 8.61 6.81 10.22
N VAL A 20 7.41 7.41 10.29
CA VAL A 20 6.21 6.71 10.78
C VAL A 20 5.81 5.72 9.69
N ASP A 21 6.06 4.43 9.92
CA ASP A 21 5.65 3.35 9.02
C ASP A 21 4.15 3.11 9.22
N CYS A 22 3.32 3.90 8.52
CA CYS A 22 1.87 3.77 8.58
C CYS A 22 1.44 2.70 7.56
N LYS A 23 1.37 1.46 8.05
CA LYS A 23 0.80 0.35 7.30
C LYS A 23 -0.65 0.67 6.95
N SER A 24 -1.04 0.42 5.70
CA SER A 24 -2.37 0.80 5.23
C SER A 24 -3.45 0.16 6.10
N PRO A 25 -4.41 0.92 6.68
CA PRO A 25 -5.43 0.38 7.58
C PRO A 25 -6.35 -0.67 6.94
N LEU A 26 -6.34 -0.78 5.61
CA LEU A 26 -7.20 -1.66 4.82
C LEU A 26 -6.47 -2.90 4.31
N LEU A 27 -5.23 -3.14 4.76
CA LEU A 27 -4.44 -4.27 4.32
C LEU A 27 -5.12 -5.59 4.69
N GLY A 28 -5.26 -6.47 3.68
CA GLY A 28 -5.91 -7.78 3.82
C GLY A 28 -7.43 -7.73 4.08
N ILE A 29 -8.05 -6.54 4.09
CA ILE A 29 -9.49 -6.36 4.32
C ILE A 29 -10.25 -6.53 3.01
N HIS A 30 -11.32 -7.33 3.04
CA HIS A 30 -12.25 -7.45 1.92
C HIS A 30 -13.01 -6.11 1.71
N PRO A 31 -13.17 -5.59 0.47
CA PRO A 31 -13.80 -4.30 0.22
C PRO A 31 -15.19 -4.10 0.85
N LEU A 32 -15.99 -5.17 0.95
CA LEU A 32 -17.31 -5.13 1.61
C LEU A 32 -17.24 -4.96 3.13
N ASP A 33 -16.10 -5.27 3.74
CA ASP A 33 -15.87 -5.16 5.17
C ASP A 33 -15.20 -3.83 5.56
N GLU A 34 -14.82 -2.96 4.62
CA GLU A 34 -14.10 -1.70 4.94
C GLU A 34 -14.88 -0.82 5.94
N ASN A 35 -16.21 -0.73 5.78
CA ASN A 35 -17.07 0.01 6.71
C ASN A 35 -17.19 -0.65 8.10
N TYR A 36 -17.00 -1.97 8.18
CA TYR A 36 -16.97 -2.67 9.48
C TYR A 36 -15.72 -2.26 10.28
N PHE A 37 -14.59 -2.12 9.60
CA PHE A 37 -13.30 -1.78 10.19
C PHE A 37 -13.05 -0.26 10.32
N SER A 38 -13.97 0.58 9.87
CA SER A 38 -13.86 2.04 9.99
C SER A 38 -14.23 2.57 11.38
N ALA A 39 -14.81 1.75 12.26
CA ALA A 39 -15.18 2.15 13.61
C ALA A 39 -13.94 2.36 14.51
N GLU A 40 -14.06 3.25 15.51
CA GLU A 40 -13.02 3.45 16.53
C GLU A 40 -12.88 2.25 17.45
N VAL A 41 -14.00 1.59 17.75
CA VAL A 41 -14.09 0.34 18.49
C VAL A 41 -14.76 -0.70 17.61
N ILE A 42 -14.03 -1.78 17.32
CA ILE A 42 -14.43 -2.85 16.42
C ILE A 42 -14.72 -4.08 17.28
N LYS A 43 -15.80 -4.79 16.97
CA LYS A 43 -16.12 -6.06 17.66
C LYS A 43 -15.41 -7.21 16.95
N CYS A 44 -15.03 -8.26 17.66
CA CYS A 44 -14.69 -9.52 16.99
C CYS A 44 -15.98 -10.09 16.36
N LYS A 45 -15.91 -10.69 15.16
CA LYS A 45 -17.10 -11.22 14.46
C LYS A 45 -17.71 -12.42 15.20
N ASP A 46 -16.91 -13.14 15.99
CA ASP A 46 -17.32 -14.20 16.92
C ASP A 46 -18.12 -13.69 18.13
N GLY A 47 -18.14 -12.37 18.37
CA GLY A 47 -18.81 -11.74 19.49
C GLY A 47 -18.09 -11.87 20.84
N SER A 48 -16.86 -12.39 20.87
CA SER A 48 -16.10 -12.66 22.10
C SER A 48 -15.70 -11.38 22.86
N LYS A 49 -15.15 -10.39 22.15
CA LYS A 49 -14.74 -9.10 22.70
C LYS A 49 -14.75 -7.98 21.64
N SER A 50 -14.30 -6.81 22.03
CA SER A 50 -14.05 -5.67 21.14
C SER A 50 -12.64 -5.13 21.34
N PHE A 51 -12.08 -4.53 20.31
CA PHE A 51 -10.75 -3.92 20.30
C PHE A 51 -10.82 -2.51 19.70
N THR A 52 -9.86 -1.68 20.06
CA THR A 52 -9.71 -0.33 19.52
C THR A 52 -8.98 -0.37 18.18
N ARG A 53 -9.17 0.66 17.35
CA ARG A 53 -8.64 0.70 15.98
C ARG A 53 -7.11 0.60 15.88
N ASP A 54 -6.36 0.96 16.91
CA ASP A 54 -4.90 0.80 17.00
C ASP A 54 -4.44 -0.66 17.10
N ARG A 55 -5.34 -1.57 17.49
CA ARG A 55 -5.09 -3.02 17.53
C ARG A 55 -5.45 -3.74 16.24
N LEU A 56 -5.95 -3.02 15.24
CA LEU A 56 -6.19 -3.59 13.92
C LEU A 56 -4.86 -3.71 13.18
N ASN A 57 -4.50 -4.93 12.77
CA ASN A 57 -3.24 -5.23 12.10
C ASN A 57 -1.98 -4.83 12.91
N ASP A 58 -2.02 -4.96 14.23
CA ASP A 58 -0.91 -4.62 15.13
C ASP A 58 0.08 -5.77 15.35
N ASN A 59 -0.15 -6.89 14.67
CA ASN A 59 0.64 -8.11 14.69
C ASN A 59 0.53 -8.86 16.03
N PHE A 60 -0.60 -8.71 16.73
CA PHE A 60 -0.95 -9.42 17.96
C PHE A 60 -2.38 -9.98 17.91
N CYS A 61 -2.52 -11.29 18.10
CA CYS A 61 -3.83 -11.92 17.99
C CYS A 61 -4.73 -11.70 19.21
N ASP A 62 -5.67 -10.79 19.06
CA ASP A 62 -6.70 -10.47 20.03
C ASP A 62 -7.96 -11.33 19.86
N CYS A 63 -8.53 -11.45 18.67
CA CYS A 63 -9.78 -12.19 18.45
C CYS A 63 -9.52 -13.66 18.12
N ILE A 64 -10.37 -14.56 18.65
CA ILE A 64 -10.23 -16.01 18.37
C ILE A 64 -10.49 -16.31 16.89
N ASP A 65 -11.41 -15.57 16.26
CA ASP A 65 -11.70 -15.65 14.84
C ASP A 65 -10.70 -14.90 13.94
N GLY A 66 -9.75 -14.18 14.53
CA GLY A 66 -8.75 -13.38 13.82
C GLY A 66 -9.28 -12.13 13.13
N THR A 67 -10.43 -11.60 13.56
CA THR A 67 -11.02 -10.37 13.01
C THR A 67 -10.07 -9.17 13.05
N ASP A 68 -9.23 -9.08 14.08
CA ASP A 68 -8.28 -8.00 14.33
C ASP A 68 -7.02 -8.06 13.45
N GLU A 69 -6.74 -9.20 12.81
CA GLU A 69 -5.51 -9.40 12.03
C GLU A 69 -5.78 -9.82 10.57
N PRO A 70 -6.60 -9.08 9.80
CA PRO A 70 -6.83 -9.39 8.38
C PRO A 70 -5.58 -9.21 7.51
N GLY A 71 -4.65 -8.36 7.92
CA GLY A 71 -3.48 -7.93 7.18
C GLY A 71 -2.14 -8.50 7.68
N THR A 72 -2.13 -9.34 8.72
CA THR A 72 -0.91 -9.94 9.27
C THR A 72 -1.04 -11.46 9.47
N SER A 73 0.04 -12.10 9.88
CA SER A 73 0.11 -13.54 10.18
C SER A 73 -0.14 -13.88 11.66
N ALA A 74 -0.53 -12.91 12.50
CA ALA A 74 -0.58 -13.09 13.94
C ALA A 74 -1.69 -14.04 14.42
N CYS A 75 -2.85 -14.07 13.73
CA CYS A 75 -3.96 -14.94 14.10
C CYS A 75 -4.07 -16.18 13.20
N PRO A 76 -4.15 -17.41 13.76
CA PRO A 76 -4.21 -18.64 12.97
C PRO A 76 -5.54 -18.84 12.21
N ALA A 77 -6.63 -18.23 12.69
CA ALA A 77 -7.95 -18.30 12.05
C ALA A 77 -8.17 -17.20 10.98
N ALA A 78 -7.30 -16.18 10.96
CA ALA A 78 -7.44 -15.05 10.05
C ALA A 78 -7.19 -15.43 8.59
N LYS A 79 -7.76 -14.64 7.70
CA LYS A 79 -7.58 -14.77 6.25
C LYS A 79 -7.24 -13.42 5.66
N PHE A 80 -6.25 -13.41 4.78
CA PHE A 80 -5.82 -12.22 4.07
C PHE A 80 -6.49 -12.16 2.70
N TYR A 81 -7.04 -10.99 2.36
CA TYR A 81 -7.66 -10.75 1.07
C TYR A 81 -6.67 -10.19 0.03
N CYS A 82 -6.33 -11.00 -0.96
CA CYS A 82 -5.60 -10.55 -2.15
C CYS A 82 -6.57 -9.81 -3.08
N ARG A 83 -6.34 -8.52 -3.30
CA ARG A 83 -7.22 -7.71 -4.17
C ARG A 83 -7.08 -8.09 -5.64
N ASN A 84 -5.86 -8.45 -6.07
CA ASN A 84 -5.55 -8.94 -7.42
C ASN A 84 -6.21 -8.10 -8.52
N ILE A 85 -6.04 -6.77 -8.47
CA ILE A 85 -6.76 -5.82 -9.34
C ILE A 85 -6.62 -6.23 -10.81
N GLY A 86 -7.76 -6.44 -11.48
CA GLY A 86 -7.84 -6.85 -12.88
C GLY A 86 -7.80 -8.37 -13.11
N SER A 87 -7.45 -9.16 -12.08
CA SER A 87 -7.46 -10.62 -12.07
C SER A 87 -8.52 -11.13 -11.08
N THR A 88 -8.46 -12.42 -10.75
CA THR A 88 -9.37 -13.06 -9.78
C THR A 88 -8.93 -12.75 -8.35
N PRO A 89 -9.75 -12.06 -7.53
CA PRO A 89 -9.47 -11.88 -6.10
C PRO A 89 -9.55 -13.20 -5.36
N GLN A 90 -8.79 -13.35 -4.28
CA GLN A 90 -8.78 -14.58 -3.49
C GLN A 90 -8.46 -14.31 -2.03
N PHE A 91 -8.81 -15.26 -1.18
CA PHE A 91 -8.36 -15.31 0.21
C PHE A 91 -7.24 -16.32 0.37
N ILE A 92 -6.23 -15.96 1.14
CA ILE A 92 -5.18 -16.86 1.61
C ILE A 92 -5.23 -16.96 3.13
N PHE A 93 -4.61 -18.01 3.69
CA PHE A 93 -4.47 -18.12 5.13
C PHE A 93 -3.45 -17.08 5.63
N SER A 94 -3.69 -16.53 6.82
CA SER A 94 -2.78 -15.57 7.47
C SER A 94 -1.34 -16.08 7.60
N SER A 95 -1.15 -17.39 7.72
CA SER A 95 0.18 -18.03 7.78
C SER A 95 1.05 -17.78 6.54
N ARG A 96 0.46 -17.31 5.44
CA ARG A 96 1.14 -16.98 4.16
C ARG A 96 1.44 -15.50 3.99
N VAL A 97 1.17 -14.69 5.02
CA VAL A 97 1.46 -13.27 5.00
C VAL A 97 2.87 -13.05 5.54
N ASN A 98 3.75 -12.47 4.73
CA ASN A 98 5.19 -12.33 4.98
C ASN A 98 5.89 -13.66 5.35
N ASP A 99 5.52 -14.76 4.69
CA ASP A 99 6.19 -16.05 4.83
C ASP A 99 7.34 -16.27 3.83
N ARG A 100 7.61 -15.25 3.00
CA ARG A 100 8.61 -15.22 1.92
C ARG A 100 8.23 -16.08 0.71
N ILE A 101 6.95 -16.30 0.49
CA ILE A 101 6.39 -16.95 -0.68
C ILE A 101 5.36 -16.01 -1.30
N CYS A 102 5.44 -15.80 -2.62
CA CYS A 102 4.46 -14.96 -3.31
C CYS A 102 3.20 -15.77 -3.64
N ASP A 103 2.16 -15.67 -2.82
CA ASP A 103 0.86 -16.33 -3.01
C ASP A 103 -0.17 -15.43 -3.72
N CYS A 104 -0.19 -14.12 -3.44
CA CYS A 104 -1.04 -13.20 -4.21
C CYS A 104 -0.37 -12.85 -5.55
N CYS A 105 -1.13 -12.81 -6.65
CA CYS A 105 -0.55 -12.40 -7.94
C CYS A 105 -0.11 -10.94 -7.93
N ASP A 106 -0.73 -10.09 -7.11
CA ASP A 106 -0.33 -8.69 -6.96
C ASP A 106 0.85 -8.51 -5.99
N GLY A 107 1.30 -9.58 -5.33
CA GLY A 107 2.37 -9.58 -4.34
C GLY A 107 2.02 -8.87 -3.04
N SER A 108 0.74 -8.60 -2.78
CA SER A 108 0.29 -7.82 -1.62
C SER A 108 0.42 -8.52 -0.27
N ASP A 109 0.66 -9.83 -0.28
CA ASP A 109 0.92 -10.68 0.88
C ASP A 109 2.33 -10.52 1.48
N GLU A 110 3.29 -10.05 0.69
CA GLU A 110 4.71 -9.90 1.05
C GLU A 110 5.13 -8.43 1.04
N TYR A 111 4.56 -7.65 1.97
CA TYR A 111 4.69 -6.19 2.01
C TYR A 111 5.81 -5.68 2.92
N ASP A 112 6.45 -6.55 3.71
CA ASP A 112 7.49 -6.17 4.68
C ASP A 112 8.87 -5.91 4.05
N ASN A 113 8.97 -6.01 2.72
CA ASN A 113 10.19 -5.89 1.93
C ASN A 113 11.26 -6.97 2.23
N SER A 114 10.92 -8.07 2.90
CA SER A 114 11.83 -9.20 3.11
C SER A 114 12.15 -9.93 1.81
N ILE A 115 11.18 -9.97 0.88
CA ILE A 115 11.33 -10.40 -0.50
C ILE A 115 10.60 -9.45 -1.45
N ARG A 116 10.84 -9.58 -2.77
CA ARG A 116 10.16 -8.79 -3.79
C ARG A 116 9.24 -9.67 -4.61
N CYS A 117 7.93 -9.52 -4.43
CA CYS A 117 6.92 -10.17 -5.25
C CYS A 117 6.48 -9.24 -6.41
N PRO A 118 6.82 -9.55 -7.67
CA PRO A 118 6.34 -8.78 -8.80
C PRO A 118 4.85 -9.06 -9.07
N ASN A 119 4.14 -8.06 -9.58
CA ASN A 119 2.76 -8.25 -10.02
C ASN A 119 2.71 -9.17 -11.26
N THR A 120 2.07 -10.32 -11.12
CA THR A 120 1.86 -11.37 -12.13
C THR A 120 0.38 -11.55 -12.49
N CYS A 121 -0.48 -10.61 -12.07
CA CYS A 121 -1.91 -10.69 -12.31
C CYS A 121 -2.24 -10.62 -13.81
N VAL A 122 -3.08 -11.55 -14.26
CA VAL A 122 -3.56 -11.63 -15.64
C VAL A 122 -4.94 -11.00 -15.74
N MET A 123 -5.06 -10.00 -16.63
CA MET A 123 -6.32 -9.29 -16.87
C MET A 123 -7.39 -10.25 -17.41
N GLY A 124 -8.54 -10.33 -16.73
CA GLY A 124 -9.63 -11.27 -17.07
C GLY A 124 -9.56 -12.63 -16.36
N GLY A 125 -8.59 -12.81 -15.44
CA GLY A 125 -8.45 -14.03 -14.65
C GLY A 125 -8.12 -15.27 -15.50
N ASN A 126 -8.17 -16.44 -14.88
CA ASN A 126 -7.95 -17.72 -15.56
C ASN A 126 -9.17 -18.15 -16.41
N LEU A 127 -9.60 -17.35 -17.38
CA LEU A 127 -10.55 -17.82 -18.40
C LEU A 127 -10.06 -19.09 -19.13
N GLU A 128 -8.78 -19.42 -18.99
CA GLU A 128 -8.16 -20.69 -19.41
C GLU A 128 -8.54 -21.93 -18.54
N TYR A 129 -9.06 -21.80 -17.32
CA TYR A 129 -9.35 -22.95 -16.43
C TYR A 129 -10.74 -23.59 -16.63
N LYS A 130 -11.57 -23.09 -17.54
CA LYS A 130 -12.88 -23.70 -17.87
C LYS A 130 -13.07 -24.14 -19.32
N ILE A 131 -12.01 -24.13 -20.14
CA ILE A 131 -12.06 -24.58 -21.54
C ILE A 131 -11.35 -25.95 -21.73
N GLY A 132 -10.85 -26.58 -20.66
CA GLY A 132 -10.25 -27.93 -20.73
C GLY A 132 -11.22 -29.12 -20.62
N SER A 133 -12.50 -28.90 -20.30
CA SER A 133 -13.45 -29.98 -19.98
C SER A 133 -14.61 -30.14 -20.97
N HIS A 134 -14.75 -29.28 -21.98
CA HIS A 134 -15.86 -29.33 -22.95
C HIS A 134 -15.47 -29.12 -24.42
N VAL A 135 -14.19 -29.27 -24.79
CA VAL A 135 -13.71 -29.09 -26.18
C VAL A 135 -13.46 -30.43 -26.88
N SER A 136 -14.23 -31.47 -26.55
CA SER A 136 -14.25 -32.72 -27.32
C SER A 136 -15.15 -32.65 -28.55
N THR A 137 -15.87 -31.55 -28.77
CA THR A 137 -16.84 -31.48 -29.88
C THR A 137 -17.10 -30.03 -30.24
N ILE A 138 -16.38 -29.51 -31.24
CA ILE A 138 -16.92 -28.73 -32.37
C ILE A 138 -15.70 -28.40 -33.23
N SER A 139 -15.56 -29.18 -34.29
CA SER A 139 -14.79 -28.87 -35.47
C SER A 139 -15.54 -27.83 -36.31
N ASN A 140 -14.78 -26.89 -36.89
CA ASN A 140 -15.12 -25.97 -37.98
C ASN A 140 -15.93 -24.71 -37.61
N LEU A 141 -15.28 -23.53 -37.66
CA LEU A 141 -15.50 -22.45 -38.66
C LEU A 141 -14.98 -21.09 -38.15
N ASP A 142 -14.14 -20.49 -38.99
CA ASP A 142 -13.83 -19.08 -39.25
C ASP A 142 -13.36 -18.08 -38.16
N SER A 143 -12.22 -17.48 -38.52
CA SER A 143 -11.46 -16.30 -38.08
C SER A 143 -12.23 -15.07 -37.60
N ILE A 144 -11.75 -14.42 -36.50
CA ILE A 144 -11.86 -12.96 -36.28
C ILE A 144 -10.63 -12.40 -35.52
N ASP A 145 -10.03 -11.38 -36.15
CA ASP A 145 -9.10 -10.30 -35.74
C ASP A 145 -8.43 -10.23 -34.36
N ALA A 146 -7.10 -10.13 -34.39
CA ALA A 146 -6.26 -9.63 -33.29
C ALA A 146 -6.18 -8.09 -33.33
N LYS A 147 -6.75 -7.40 -32.32
CA LYS A 147 -6.49 -5.98 -32.09
C LYS A 147 -5.28 -5.79 -31.18
N GLU A 148 -4.20 -5.27 -31.75
CA GLU A 148 -3.04 -4.72 -31.08
C GLU A 148 -3.45 -3.42 -30.33
N THR A 149 -3.20 -3.34 -29.02
CA THR A 149 -3.46 -2.10 -28.26
C THR A 149 -2.13 -1.48 -27.84
N LYS A 150 -1.71 -0.44 -28.55
CA LYS A 150 -0.55 0.41 -28.21
C LYS A 150 -0.94 1.35 -27.06
N ASN A 151 -0.39 1.12 -25.87
CA ASN A 151 -0.42 2.14 -24.81
C ASN A 151 0.66 3.20 -25.10
N GLY A 152 0.27 4.22 -25.87
CA GLY A 152 1.04 5.44 -26.01
C GLY A 152 0.93 6.26 -24.72
N VAL A 153 1.99 6.30 -23.92
CA VAL A 153 2.10 7.22 -22.79
C VAL A 153 2.21 8.63 -23.35
N ASN A 154 1.23 9.48 -23.05
CA ASN A 154 1.18 10.85 -23.56
C ASN A 154 2.17 11.73 -22.77
N LEU A 155 3.22 12.19 -23.46
CA LEU A 155 4.31 13.00 -22.90
C LEU A 155 3.83 14.32 -22.28
N GLU A 156 2.68 14.83 -22.70
CA GLU A 156 2.08 16.06 -22.16
C GLU A 156 1.63 15.87 -20.70
N ASP A 157 1.12 14.68 -20.32
CA ASP A 157 0.68 14.37 -18.93
C ASP A 157 1.86 14.36 -17.94
N LEU A 158 3.03 13.87 -18.38
CA LEU A 158 4.26 13.91 -17.59
C LEU A 158 4.76 15.34 -17.37
N ILE A 159 4.69 16.18 -18.40
CA ILE A 159 5.12 17.58 -18.32
C ILE A 159 4.19 18.36 -17.38
N GLU A 160 2.87 18.09 -17.42
CA GLU A 160 1.90 18.73 -16.54
C GLU A 160 2.11 18.32 -15.07
N LYS A 161 2.37 17.04 -14.80
CA LYS A 161 2.72 16.55 -13.46
C LYS A 161 4.04 17.14 -12.94
N LEU A 162 5.06 17.28 -13.79
CA LEU A 162 6.33 17.92 -13.43
C LEU A 162 6.19 19.41 -13.12
N LYS A 163 5.32 20.13 -13.85
CA LYS A 163 5.00 21.54 -13.57
C LYS A 163 4.29 21.69 -12.23
N GLY A 164 3.31 20.82 -11.93
CA GLY A 164 2.62 20.80 -10.64
C GLY A 164 3.59 20.57 -9.48
N LEU A 165 4.49 19.59 -9.62
CA LEU A 165 5.47 19.26 -8.57
C LEU A 165 6.45 20.41 -8.30
N LYS A 166 6.91 21.10 -9.35
CA LYS A 166 7.79 22.29 -9.20
C LYS A 166 7.10 23.44 -8.45
N MET A 167 5.81 23.67 -8.70
CA MET A 167 5.06 24.72 -8.02
C MET A 167 4.88 24.44 -6.53
N VAL A 168 4.68 23.18 -6.14
CA VAL A 168 4.60 22.79 -4.72
C VAL A 168 5.92 23.03 -3.99
N LEU A 169 7.05 22.69 -4.61
CA LEU A 169 8.38 22.92 -4.02
C LEU A 169 8.68 24.41 -3.83
N ILE A 170 8.35 25.24 -4.82
CA ILE A 170 8.53 26.70 -4.71
C ILE A 170 7.66 27.27 -3.60
N LEU A 171 6.39 26.83 -3.50
CA LEU A 171 5.47 27.29 -2.45
C LEU A 171 5.96 26.90 -1.05
N GLN A 172 6.50 25.68 -0.88
CA GLN A 172 7.09 25.24 0.39
C GLN A 172 8.28 26.11 0.80
N VAL A 173 9.20 26.41 -0.13
CA VAL A 173 10.37 27.26 0.15
C VAL A 173 9.93 28.68 0.52
N VAL A 174 8.95 29.24 -0.20
CA VAL A 174 8.41 30.58 0.10
C VAL A 174 7.76 30.61 1.48
N LEU A 175 6.92 29.63 1.84
CA LEU A 175 6.34 29.54 3.18
C LEU A 175 7.40 29.45 4.26
N PHE A 176 8.43 28.61 4.06
CA PHE A 176 9.54 28.46 4.99
C PHE A 176 10.27 29.79 5.19
N THR A 177 10.59 30.50 4.11
CA THR A 177 11.29 31.81 4.18
C THR A 177 10.46 32.89 4.87
N ILE A 178 9.14 32.91 4.64
CA ILE A 178 8.24 33.87 5.29
C ILE A 178 8.13 33.56 6.79
N CYS A 179 8.03 32.30 7.18
CA CYS A 179 8.01 31.90 8.59
C CYS A 179 9.28 32.33 9.33
N PHE A 180 10.46 32.21 8.69
CA PHE A 180 11.73 32.69 9.27
C PHE A 180 11.83 34.22 9.37
N LEU A 181 11.21 34.96 8.44
CA LEU A 181 11.20 36.43 8.46
C LEU A 181 10.21 37.01 9.48
N VAL A 182 9.09 36.33 9.72
CA VAL A 182 8.02 36.79 10.62
C VAL A 182 8.27 36.39 12.08
N SER A 183 8.98 35.29 12.31
CA SER A 183 9.23 34.76 13.66
C SER A 183 10.67 34.28 13.84
N PRO A 184 11.64 35.19 14.07
CA PRO A 184 13.05 34.81 14.27
C PRO A 184 13.32 33.98 15.55
N ASN A 185 12.31 33.75 16.39
CA ASN A 185 12.40 33.01 17.65
C ASN A 185 11.66 31.64 17.65
N VAL A 186 11.35 31.06 16.49
CA VAL A 186 10.85 29.66 16.42
C VAL A 186 12.02 28.68 16.56
N LEU A 187 12.79 28.80 17.65
CA LEU A 187 13.81 27.81 18.03
C LEU A 187 13.50 27.12 19.37
N ASP A 188 12.36 27.43 20.00
CA ASP A 188 11.97 26.81 21.29
C ASP A 188 10.93 25.68 21.16
N PHE A 189 10.58 25.23 19.94
CA PHE A 189 9.55 24.19 19.75
C PHE A 189 9.93 23.03 18.82
N PHE A 190 11.22 22.86 18.49
CA PHE A 190 11.75 21.65 17.88
C PHE A 190 13.03 21.19 18.58
#